data_AF-A0A849YRJ0-F1
#
_entry.id   AF-A0A849YRJ0-F1
#
_cell.length_a   1.000
_cell.length_b   1.000
_cell.length_c   1.000
_cell.angle_alpha   90.00
_cell.angle_beta   90.00
_cell.angle_gamma   90.00
#
_symmetry.space_group_name_H-M   'P 1'
#
loop_
_entity.id
_entity.type
_entity.pdbx_description
1 polymer ?
#
loop_
_entity_poly.entity_id
_entity_poly.type
_entity_poly.pdbx_seq_one_letter_code
_entity_poly.pdbx_strand_id
1 'polypeptide(L)'
;MRFTKHALGCFAGVATCTVALSGCVTNETLRAQLEKRATYDLACNNLTLTPLEERGTTWTSYGVAGCGQRATYVLQPSTGTWVMNVVSNPEGQADVAPAVPATGPNAPQKSTPASNQR
;
A
#
# COMPACT_ATOMS: atom_id res chain seq x y z
N MET A 1 66.30 41.31 -26.05
CA MET A 1 65.70 40.33 -26.98
C MET A 1 64.19 40.30 -26.72
N ARG A 2 63.38 40.78 -27.67
CA ARG A 2 61.91 40.67 -27.63
C ARG A 2 61.52 39.44 -28.45
N PHE A 3 60.71 38.54 -27.88
CA PHE A 3 59.79 37.70 -28.63
C PHE A 3 58.57 37.36 -27.74
N THR A 4 57.51 38.12 -27.95
CA THR A 4 56.12 37.78 -27.66
C THR A 4 55.69 36.61 -28.56
N LYS A 5 55.16 35.52 -28.02
CA LYS A 5 54.44 34.49 -28.80
C LYS A 5 53.34 33.76 -28.01
N HIS A 6 52.11 34.05 -28.42
CA HIS A 6 50.91 33.19 -28.52
C HIS A 6 50.07 32.85 -27.28
N ALA A 7 48.97 33.59 -27.17
CA ALA A 7 47.68 33.06 -26.74
C ALA A 7 47.16 32.02 -27.76
N LEU A 8 46.74 30.86 -27.26
CA LEU A 8 45.89 29.84 -27.89
C LEU A 8 45.34 29.03 -26.69
N GLY A 9 44.13 29.23 -26.21
CA GLY A 9 42.91 28.76 -26.85
C GLY A 9 42.53 27.38 -26.28
N CYS A 10 41.47 27.32 -25.47
CA CYS A 10 40.46 26.26 -25.40
C CYS A 10 39.52 26.50 -24.22
N PHE A 11 38.43 27.24 -24.49
CA PHE A 11 37.16 27.00 -23.82
C PHE A 11 36.76 25.54 -24.09
N ALA A 12 36.46 24.77 -23.04
CA ALA A 12 35.43 23.73 -22.99
C ALA A 12 35.76 22.72 -21.88
N GLY A 13 34.91 22.63 -20.87
CA GLY A 13 35.03 21.59 -19.86
C GLY A 13 34.04 21.72 -18.71
N VAL A 14 32.82 22.22 -18.94
CA VAL A 14 31.73 21.99 -17.99
C VAL A 14 31.36 20.52 -18.14
N ALA A 15 31.95 19.66 -17.31
CA ALA A 15 31.56 18.27 -17.18
C ALA A 15 30.16 18.24 -16.56
N THR A 16 29.13 18.36 -17.40
CA THR A 16 27.75 18.08 -17.02
C THR A 16 27.65 16.59 -16.72
N CYS A 17 27.78 16.21 -15.45
CA CYS A 17 27.34 14.93 -14.94
C CYS A 17 25.83 14.83 -15.15
N THR A 18 25.41 14.34 -16.31
CA THR A 18 24.05 13.84 -16.53
C THR A 18 23.90 12.57 -15.70
N VAL A 19 23.54 12.74 -14.42
CA VAL A 19 23.16 11.62 -13.54
C VAL A 19 21.86 11.06 -14.07
N ALA A 20 21.96 9.93 -14.78
CA ALA A 20 20.79 9.13 -15.11
C ALA A 20 20.19 8.62 -13.79
N LEU A 21 19.09 9.24 -13.36
CA LEU A 21 18.29 8.76 -12.23
C LEU A 21 17.57 7.48 -12.67
N SER A 22 18.26 6.34 -12.64
CA SER A 22 17.59 5.04 -12.62
C SER A 22 16.88 4.92 -11.28
N GLY A 23 15.59 5.24 -11.25
CA GLY A 23 14.78 5.25 -10.04
C GLY A 23 14.56 3.84 -9.50
N CYS A 24 15.39 3.41 -8.56
CA CYS A 24 15.08 2.23 -7.76
C CYS A 24 13.83 2.53 -6.92
N VAL A 25 12.80 1.70 -7.03
CA VAL A 25 11.62 1.77 -6.17
C VAL A 25 11.99 1.19 -4.80
N THR A 26 12.02 2.05 -3.78
CA THR A 26 12.30 1.64 -2.39
C THR A 26 11.00 1.42 -1.61
N ASN A 27 11.05 0.70 -0.50
CA ASN A 27 9.90 0.59 0.42
C ASN A 27 9.41 1.96 0.89
N GLU A 28 10.31 2.89 1.16
CA GLU A 28 9.95 4.27 1.54
C GLU A 28 9.13 4.96 0.43
N THR A 29 9.53 4.74 -0.83
CA THR A 29 8.80 5.30 -1.98
C THR A 29 7.41 4.65 -2.10
N LEU A 30 7.32 3.33 -1.96
CA LEU A 30 6.05 2.61 -2.01
C LEU A 30 5.14 3.03 -0.86
N ARG A 31 5.67 3.19 0.34
CA ARG A 31 4.92 3.65 1.51
C ARG A 31 4.39 5.07 1.30
N ALA A 32 5.21 5.99 0.80
CA ALA A 32 4.77 7.36 0.50
C ALA A 32 3.69 7.40 -0.59
N GLN A 33 3.76 6.52 -1.59
CA GLN A 33 2.70 6.37 -2.59
C GLN A 33 1.40 5.84 -1.97
N LEU A 34 1.49 4.87 -1.06
CA LEU A 34 0.33 4.35 -0.33
C LEU A 34 -0.32 5.46 0.51
N GLU A 35 0.46 6.22 1.28
CA GLU A 35 -0.04 7.31 2.11
C GLU A 35 -0.84 8.33 1.28
N LYS A 36 -0.29 8.77 0.14
CA LYS A 36 -0.99 9.71 -0.76
C LYS A 36 -2.29 9.12 -1.30
N ARG A 37 -2.25 7.88 -1.77
CA ARG A 37 -3.43 7.23 -2.33
C ARG A 37 -4.50 7.01 -1.26
N ALA A 38 -4.13 6.50 -0.09
CA ALA A 38 -5.06 6.28 1.00
C ALA A 38 -5.63 7.60 1.56
N THR A 39 -4.87 8.69 1.53
CA THR A 39 -5.37 10.01 1.92
C THR A 39 -6.50 10.47 1.01
N TYR A 40 -6.34 10.23 -0.30
CA TYR A 40 -7.35 10.53 -1.29
C TYR A 40 -8.56 9.58 -1.19
N ASP A 41 -8.31 8.26 -1.20
CA ASP A 41 -9.35 7.22 -1.20
C ASP A 41 -10.22 7.27 0.08
N LEU A 42 -9.65 7.62 1.23
CA LEU A 42 -10.36 7.74 2.52
C LEU A 42 -10.76 9.18 2.88
N ALA A 43 -10.45 10.17 2.01
CA ALA A 43 -10.63 11.59 2.28
C ALA A 43 -10.12 12.02 3.68
N CYS A 44 -8.96 11.49 4.09
CA CYS A 44 -8.46 11.57 5.46
C CYS A 44 -6.95 11.84 5.51
N ASN A 45 -6.53 12.91 6.18
CA ASN A 45 -5.11 13.28 6.30
C ASN A 45 -4.39 12.60 7.49
N ASN A 46 -5.14 12.06 8.46
CA ASN A 46 -4.58 11.40 9.64
C ASN A 46 -4.74 9.89 9.51
N LEU A 47 -3.73 9.26 8.93
CA LEU A 47 -3.72 7.83 8.64
C LEU A 47 -2.70 7.10 9.52
N THR A 48 -3.08 5.91 9.96
CA THR A 48 -2.20 4.93 10.58
C THR A 48 -2.05 3.76 9.61
N LEU A 49 -0.82 3.49 9.17
CA LEU A 49 -0.47 2.37 8.31
C LEU A 49 0.08 1.22 9.17
N THR A 50 -0.52 0.04 9.04
CA THR A 50 -0.10 -1.19 9.72
C THR A 50 0.39 -2.20 8.68
N PRO A 51 1.67 -2.60 8.67
CA PRO A 51 2.16 -3.62 7.74
C PRO A 51 1.46 -4.96 8.00
N LEU A 52 1.10 -5.69 6.94
CA LEU A 52 0.38 -6.97 7.03
C LEU A 52 1.17 -8.13 6.42
N GLU A 53 1.69 -7.98 5.21
CA GLU A 53 2.47 -9.01 4.50
C GLU A 53 3.78 -8.44 3.97
N GLU A 54 4.86 -9.21 4.12
CA GLU A 54 6.18 -8.94 3.56
C GLU A 54 6.56 -10.03 2.56
N ARG A 55 7.15 -9.63 1.43
CA ARG A 55 7.77 -10.53 0.46
C ARG A 55 9.22 -10.10 0.21
N GLY A 56 10.15 -10.95 0.66
CA GLY A 56 11.57 -10.63 0.61
C GLY A 56 11.86 -9.46 1.55
N THR A 57 12.15 -8.30 0.98
CA THR A 57 12.38 -7.06 1.73
C THR A 57 11.29 -6.03 1.52
N THR A 58 10.19 -6.37 0.81
CA THR A 58 9.14 -5.42 0.41
C THR A 58 7.81 -5.76 1.07
N TRP A 59 7.18 -4.77 1.70
CA TRP A 59 5.82 -4.92 2.21
C TRP A 59 4.82 -4.94 1.05
N THR A 60 4.06 -6.02 0.93
CA THR A 60 3.10 -6.24 -0.17
C THR A 60 1.67 -5.92 0.23
N SER A 61 1.38 -5.77 1.52
CA SER A 61 0.08 -5.30 1.98
C SER A 61 0.14 -4.50 3.29
N TYR A 62 -0.82 -3.56 3.40
CA TYR A 62 -1.01 -2.71 4.58
C TYR A 62 -2.47 -2.59 4.93
N GLY A 63 -2.76 -2.59 6.23
CA GLY A 63 -3.99 -2.06 6.78
C GLY A 63 -3.84 -0.55 6.96
N VAL A 64 -4.84 0.22 6.58
CA VAL A 64 -4.88 1.67 6.76
C VAL A 64 -6.11 2.02 7.57
N ALA A 65 -5.93 2.78 8.64
CA ALA A 65 -7.03 3.28 9.47
C ALA A 65 -6.91 4.80 9.65
N GLY A 66 -8.02 5.50 9.58
CA GLY A 66 -8.06 6.96 9.75
C GLY A 66 -9.48 7.50 9.61
N CYS A 67 -9.79 8.59 10.32
CA CYS A 67 -11.09 9.28 10.24
C CYS A 67 -12.32 8.35 10.39
N GLY A 68 -12.23 7.33 11.25
CA GLY A 68 -13.31 6.35 11.45
C GLY A 68 -13.41 5.26 10.39
N GLN A 69 -12.60 5.31 9.34
CA GLN A 69 -12.58 4.35 8.24
C GLN A 69 -11.39 3.40 8.36
N ARG A 70 -11.53 2.21 7.77
CA ARG A 70 -10.46 1.23 7.63
C ARG A 70 -10.45 0.66 6.22
N ALA A 71 -9.27 0.43 5.69
CA ALA A 71 -9.11 -0.24 4.40
C ALA A 71 -7.85 -1.10 4.38
N THR A 72 -7.83 -2.08 3.49
CA THR A 72 -6.63 -2.89 3.22
C THR A 72 -6.15 -2.62 1.81
N TYR A 73 -4.85 -2.36 1.65
CA TYR A 73 -4.20 -2.15 0.36
C TYR A 73 -3.22 -3.27 0.06
N VAL A 74 -3.16 -3.67 -1.21
CA VAL A 74 -2.23 -4.68 -1.73
C VAL A 74 -1.42 -4.07 -2.87
N LEU A 75 -0.13 -4.35 -2.90
CA LEU A 75 0.77 -3.91 -3.95
C LEU A 75 0.60 -4.80 -5.17
N GLN A 76 0.21 -4.21 -6.29
CA GLN A 76 0.12 -4.93 -7.56
C GLN A 76 1.53 -5.08 -8.16
N PRO A 77 2.11 -6.30 -8.24
CA PRO A 77 3.52 -6.48 -8.61
C PRO A 77 3.81 -6.14 -10.08
N SER A 78 2.80 -6.24 -10.95
CA SER A 78 2.95 -5.94 -12.38
C SER A 78 3.06 -4.44 -12.68
N THR A 79 2.45 -3.59 -11.85
CA THR A 79 2.40 -2.14 -12.06
C THR A 79 3.17 -1.35 -10.99
N GLY A 80 3.51 -1.98 -9.85
CA GLY A 80 4.10 -1.32 -8.71
C GLY A 80 3.14 -0.36 -8.00
N THR A 81 1.83 -0.51 -8.19
CA THR A 81 0.81 0.40 -7.64
C THR A 81 0.00 -0.26 -6.53
N TRP A 82 -0.34 0.52 -5.51
CA TRP A 82 -1.27 0.09 -4.46
C TRP A 82 -2.69 0.03 -4.97
N VAL A 83 -3.40 -1.04 -4.64
CA VAL A 83 -4.83 -1.23 -4.94
C VAL A 83 -5.57 -1.48 -3.64
N MET A 84 -6.66 -0.75 -3.43
CA MET A 84 -7.55 -0.94 -2.29
C MET A 84 -8.35 -2.23 -2.49
N ASN A 85 -8.24 -3.16 -1.54
CA ASN A 85 -8.91 -4.46 -1.59
C ASN A 85 -10.28 -4.43 -0.91
N VAL A 86 -10.36 -3.86 0.30
CA VAL A 86 -11.60 -3.78 1.09
C VAL A 86 -11.65 -2.44 1.80
N VAL A 87 -12.85 -1.85 1.86
CA VAL A 87 -13.20 -0.75 2.77
C VAL A 87 -14.14 -1.32 3.82
N SER A 88 -13.83 -1.12 5.10
CA SER A 88 -14.72 -1.48 6.20
C SER A 88 -15.13 -0.20 6.93
N ASN A 89 -16.41 0.18 6.79
CA ASN A 89 -17.02 1.18 7.66
C ASN A 89 -17.46 0.46 8.95
N PRO A 90 -17.17 1.00 10.16
CA PRO A 90 -17.61 0.40 11.42
C PRO A 90 -19.12 0.16 11.57
N GLU A 91 -19.97 0.70 10.69
CA GLU A 91 -21.43 0.55 10.77
C GLU A 91 -22.04 -0.64 10.01
N GLY A 92 -21.25 -1.60 9.50
CA GLY A 92 -21.88 -2.80 8.94
C GLY A 92 -21.02 -3.71 8.10
N GLN A 93 -20.00 -4.34 8.69
CA GLN A 93 -19.39 -5.53 8.12
C GLN A 93 -19.62 -6.71 9.06
N ALA A 94 -20.84 -7.27 9.02
CA ALA A 94 -21.03 -8.68 9.29
C ALA A 94 -20.70 -9.44 8.00
N ASP A 95 -19.73 -10.35 8.09
CA ASP A 95 -19.52 -11.53 7.25
C ASP A 95 -19.84 -11.44 5.74
N VAL A 96 -18.77 -11.39 4.93
CA VAL A 96 -18.69 -12.30 3.78
C VAL A 96 -17.29 -12.89 3.74
N ALA A 97 -17.07 -13.92 4.57
CA ALA A 97 -16.07 -14.94 4.25
C ALA A 97 -16.42 -15.54 2.86
N PRO A 98 -15.44 -15.94 2.03
CA PRO A 98 -15.74 -16.60 0.76
C PRO A 98 -16.66 -17.79 1.04
N ALA A 99 -17.87 -17.76 0.48
CA ALA A 99 -18.82 -18.85 0.58
C ALA A 99 -18.20 -20.09 -0.06
N VAL A 100 -17.63 -20.97 0.77
CA VAL A 100 -17.42 -22.37 0.40
C VAL A 100 -18.81 -22.93 0.09
N PRO A 101 -19.06 -23.58 -1.06
CA PRO A 101 -20.35 -24.19 -1.33
C PRO A 101 -20.64 -25.27 -0.28
N ALA A 102 -21.49 -24.94 0.70
CA ALA A 102 -21.94 -25.87 1.72
C ALA A 102 -23.04 -26.77 1.14
N THR A 103 -22.66 -27.86 0.49
CA THR A 103 -23.51 -29.06 0.43
C THR A 103 -23.50 -29.72 1.80
N GLY A 104 -24.52 -29.48 2.61
CA GLY A 104 -24.70 -30.18 3.89
C GLY A 104 -25.90 -29.66 4.68
N PRO A 105 -27.01 -30.41 4.76
CA PRO A 105 -28.10 -30.08 5.66
C PRO A 105 -27.71 -30.55 7.07
N ASN A 106 -27.57 -29.62 8.02
CA ASN A 106 -28.01 -29.76 9.42
C ASN A 106 -27.40 -28.65 10.28
N ALA A 107 -28.21 -27.62 10.55
CA ALA A 107 -28.05 -26.80 11.74
C ALA A 107 -28.64 -27.55 12.94
N PRO A 108 -28.09 -27.38 14.14
CA PRO A 108 -28.95 -27.38 15.33
C PRO A 108 -28.94 -26.01 16.01
N GLN A 109 -30.14 -25.45 16.12
CA GLN A 109 -30.47 -24.21 16.81
C GLN A 109 -30.17 -24.32 18.31
N LYS A 110 -29.64 -23.23 18.88
CA LYS A 110 -29.56 -23.01 20.32
C LYS A 110 -30.91 -22.50 20.82
N SER A 111 -31.61 -23.28 21.65
CA SER A 111 -32.62 -22.75 22.59
C SER A 111 -32.79 -23.66 23.82
N THR A 112 -32.82 -22.96 24.94
CA THR A 112 -32.77 -23.25 26.39
C THR A 112 -33.90 -24.16 26.98
N PRO A 113 -33.85 -24.50 28.30
CA PRO A 113 -34.39 -25.74 28.91
C PRO A 113 -35.77 -25.58 29.59
N ALA A 114 -36.27 -26.72 30.13
CA ALA A 114 -37.31 -26.94 31.17
C ALA A 114 -38.42 -27.90 30.66
N SER A 115 -38.56 -29.11 31.24
CA SER A 115 -39.34 -29.43 32.45
C SER A 115 -40.86 -29.38 32.21
N ASN A 116 -41.53 -30.53 32.06
CA ASN A 116 -42.54 -31.08 32.99
C ASN A 116 -43.42 -32.20 32.39
N GLN A 117 -43.75 -33.17 33.25
CA GLN A 117 -44.97 -33.99 33.35
C GLN A 117 -45.39 -34.96 32.24
N ARG A 118 -45.37 -36.27 32.53
CA ARG A 118 -46.52 -36.97 33.16
C ARG A 118 -46.10 -38.29 33.81
#